data_AF-A0A966WL09-F1
#
_entry.id   AF-A0A966WL09-F1
#
_cell.length_a   1.000
_cell.length_b   1.000
_cell.length_c   1.000
_cell.angle_alpha   90.00
_cell.angle_beta   90.00
_cell.angle_gamma   90.00
#
_symmetry.space_group_name_H-M   'P 1'
#
loop_
_entity.id
_entity.type
_entity.pdbx_description
1 polymer ?
#
loop_
_entity_poly.entity_id
_entity_poly.type
_entity_poly.pdbx_seq_one_letter_code
_entity_poly.pdbx_strand_id
1 'polypeptide(L)' 'MDVLLIVLLTLLNALFAMSEMALSSSRRALLVSMAEDNMTGAQAALDLQRRPTEFLSTIQIGITTLGMLNGIIG' A
#
# COMPACT_ATOMS: atom_id res chain seq x y z
N MET A 1 -14.17 22.83 1.71
CA MET A 1 -14.15 21.63 0.84
C MET A 1 -12.71 21.22 0.58
N ASP A 2 -11.82 22.16 0.29
CA ASP A 2 -10.43 21.92 -0.08
C ASP A 2 -9.61 21.27 1.04
N VAL A 3 -9.77 21.73 2.30
CA VAL A 3 -9.07 21.14 3.46
C VAL A 3 -9.45 19.68 3.69
N LEU A 4 -10.73 19.32 3.54
CA LEU A 4 -11.19 17.94 3.70
C LEU A 4 -10.57 17.04 2.62
N LEU A 5 -10.50 17.54 1.39
CA LEU A 5 -9.94 16.83 0.24
C LEU A 5 -8.42 16.66 0.39
N ILE A 6 -7.70 17.71 0.79
CA ILE A 6 -6.27 17.64 1.11
C ILE A 6 -6.00 16.62 2.22
N VAL A 7 -6.78 16.65 3.32
CA VAL A 7 -6.65 15.66 4.42
C VAL A 7 -6.90 14.24 3.91
N LEU A 8 -7.93 14.03 3.09
CA LEU A 8 -8.21 12.72 2.48
C LEU A 8 -7.05 12.23 1.61
N LEU A 9 -6.51 13.10 0.74
CA LEU A 9 -5.37 12.77 -0.11
C LEU A 9 -4.11 12.46 0.70
N THR A 10 -3.84 13.21 1.76
CA THR A 10 -2.72 12.95 2.67
C THR A 10 -2.87 11.61 3.38
N LEU A 11 -4.08 11.28 3.87
CA LEU A 11 -4.34 9.98 4.50
C LEU A 11 -4.21 8.82 3.51
N LEU A 12 -4.71 8.98 2.28
CA LEU A 12 -4.53 8.00 1.21
C LEU A 12 -3.05 7.78 0.89
N ASN A 13 -2.27 8.85 0.79
CA ASN A 13 -0.83 8.75 0.52
C ASN A 13 -0.10 8.02 1.66
N ALA A 14 -0.43 8.34 2.91
CA ALA A 14 0.11 7.66 4.09
C ALA A 14 -0.25 6.16 4.11
N LEU A 15 -1.49 5.81 3.74
CA LEU A 15 -1.95 4.42 3.64
C LEU A 15 -1.12 3.64 2.60
N PHE A 16 -0.89 4.24 1.43
CA PHE A 16 -0.09 3.64 0.37
C PHE A 16 1.37 3.46 0.79
N ALA A 17 2.00 4.49 1.36
CA ALA A 17 3.37 4.41 1.86
C ALA A 17 3.54 3.35 2.96
N MET A 18 2.57 3.25 3.89
CA MET A 18 2.57 2.21 4.93
C MET A 18 2.43 0.81 4.33
N SER A 19 1.59 0.62 3.31
CA SER A 19 1.38 -0.67 2.66
C SER A 19 2.66 -1.17 1.95
N GLU A 20 3.37 -0.27 1.29
CA GLU A 20 4.69 -0.53 0.69
C GLU A 20 5.72 -0.93 1.76
N MET A 21 5.86 -0.15 2.83
CA MET A 21 6.79 -0.46 3.92
C MET A 21 6.41 -1.76 4.64
N ALA A 22 5.13 -2.02 4.86
CA ALA A 22 4.65 -3.25 5.49
C ALA A 22 4.99 -4.48 4.65
N LEU A 23 4.78 -4.42 3.32
CA LEU A 23 5.11 -5.55 2.46
C LEU A 23 6.63 -5.76 2.35
N SER A 24 7.40 -4.68 2.22
CA SER A 24 8.86 -4.70 2.11
C SER A 24 9.54 -5.20 3.41
N SER A 25 8.99 -4.86 4.58
CA SER A 25 9.51 -5.29 5.89
C SER A 25 9.00 -6.67 6.33
N SER A 26 7.92 -7.17 5.74
CA SER A 26 7.35 -8.46 6.10
C SER A 26 8.27 -9.61 5.72
N ARG A 27 8.49 -10.54 6.66
CA ARG A 27 9.26 -11.77 6.38
C ARG A 27 8.35 -12.80 5.75
N ARG A 28 8.75 -13.36 4.60
CA ARG A 28 8.00 -14.41 3.90
C ARG A 28 7.61 -15.58 4.82
N ALA A 29 8.50 -16.02 5.69
CA ALA A 29 8.25 -17.11 6.63
C ALA A 29 7.07 -16.83 7.59
N LEU A 30 6.92 -15.58 8.05
CA LEU A 30 5.79 -15.17 8.88
C LEU A 30 4.47 -15.23 8.11
N LEU A 31 4.46 -14.76 6.86
CA LEU A 31 3.26 -14.80 6.02
C LEU A 31 2.83 -16.23 5.67
N VAL A 32 3.79 -17.16 5.49
CA VAL A 32 3.51 -18.59 5.31
C VAL A 32 2.84 -19.17 6.54
N SER A 33 3.39 -18.95 7.73
CA SER A 33 2.77 -19.37 9.00
C SER A 33 1.34 -18.81 9.15
N MET A 34 1.14 -17.53 8.84
CA MET A 34 -0.19 -16.90 8.92
C MET A 34 -1.18 -17.47 7.91
N ALA A 35 -0.72 -17.87 6.72
CA ALA A 35 -1.57 -18.51 5.72
C ALA A 35 -1.93 -19.94 6.12
N GLU A 36 -1.02 -20.67 6.78
CA GLU A 36 -1.29 -21.98 7.38
C GLU A 36 -2.32 -21.87 8.51
N ASP A 37 -2.27 -20.79 9.30
CA ASP A 37 -3.25 -20.45 10.35
C ASP A 37 -4.60 -19.93 9.80
N ASN A 38 -4.83 -20.03 8.48
CA ASN A 38 -6.04 -19.56 7.78
C ASN A 38 -6.37 -18.07 8.04
N MET A 39 -5.36 -17.24 8.30
CA MET A 39 -5.57 -15.81 8.45
C MET A 39 -6.00 -15.18 7.13
N THR A 40 -7.15 -14.51 7.13
CA THR A 40 -7.63 -13.73 6.00
C THR A 40 -6.61 -12.69 5.59
N GLY A 41 -6.27 -12.67 4.30
CA GLY A 41 -5.30 -11.74 3.72
C GLY A 41 -3.84 -12.22 3.75
N ALA A 42 -3.49 -13.25 4.53
CA ALA A 42 -2.13 -13.79 4.56
C ALA A 42 -1.71 -14.39 3.21
N GLN A 43 -2.62 -15.11 2.56
CA GLN A 43 -2.39 -15.67 1.22
C GLN A 43 -2.20 -14.56 0.17
N ALA A 44 -3.01 -13.50 0.25
CA ALA A 44 -2.89 -12.34 -0.64
C ALA A 44 -1.55 -11.62 -0.46
N ALA A 45 -1.12 -11.38 0.79
CA ALA A 45 0.18 -10.79 1.10
C ALA A 45 1.35 -11.66 0.61
N LEU A 46 1.20 -12.99 0.68
CA LEU A 46 2.15 -13.96 0.14
C LEU A 46 2.29 -13.88 -1.38
N ASP A 47 1.18 -13.81 -2.09
CA ASP A 47 1.18 -13.65 -3.55
C ASP A 47 1.75 -12.30 -3.99
N LEU A 48 1.46 -11.24 -3.23
CA LEU A 48 2.06 -9.92 -3.40
C LEU A 48 3.57 -9.95 -3.18
N GLN A 49 4.05 -10.72 -2.19
CA GLN A 49 5.48 -10.94 -1.96
C GLN A 49 6.17 -11.77 -3.05
N ARG A 50 5.43 -12.60 -3.80
CA ARG A 50 5.98 -13.29 -4.97
C ARG A 50 6.24 -12.33 -6.12
N ARG A 51 5.51 -11.21 -6.18
CA ARG A 51 5.61 -10.17 -7.21
C ARG A 51 5.70 -8.77 -6.60
N PRO A 52 6.74 -8.49 -5.78
CA PRO A 52 6.83 -7.24 -5.05
C PRO A 52 6.90 -6.04 -6.01
N THR A 53 7.55 -6.22 -7.17
CA THR A 53 7.69 -5.16 -8.17
C THR A 53 6.36 -4.67 -8.74
N GLU A 54 5.41 -5.57 -9.03
CA GLU A 54 4.08 -5.21 -9.54
C GLU A 54 3.29 -4.41 -8.49
N PHE A 55 3.35 -4.82 -7.23
CA PHE A 55 2.71 -4.12 -6.13
C PHE A 55 3.30 -2.74 -5.88
N LEU A 56 4.63 -2.65 -5.76
CA LEU A 56 5.34 -1.40 -5.53
C LEU A 56 5.08 -0.41 -6.67
N SER A 57 5.10 -0.88 -7.92
CA SER A 57 4.80 -0.05 -9.08
C SER A 57 3.37 0.49 -9.04
N THR A 58 2.40 -0.33 -8.66
CA THR A 58 1.00 0.08 -8.54
C THR A 58 0.81 1.14 -7.44
N ILE A 59 1.43 0.93 -6.28
CA ILE A 59 1.42 1.91 -5.17
C ILE A 59 2.08 3.22 -5.58
N GLN A 60 3.23 3.16 -6.24
CA GLN A 60 3.99 4.33 -6.63
C GLN A 60 3.25 5.18 -7.69
N ILE A 61 2.55 4.54 -8.62
CA ILE A 61 1.62 5.22 -9.55
C ILE A 61 0.51 5.91 -8.74
N GLY A 62 -0.09 5.21 -7.77
CA GLY A 62 -1.11 5.77 -6.89
C GLY A 62 -0.61 7.01 -6.12
N ILE A 63 0.57 6.93 -5.50
CA ILE A 63 1.23 8.05 -4.80
C ILE A 63 1.45 9.23 -5.76
N THR A 64 1.93 8.96 -6.98
CA THR A 64 2.19 9.98 -8.00
C THR A 64 0.90 10.68 -8.41
N THR A 65 -0.17 9.93 -8.68
CA THR A 65 -1.48 10.49 -9.03
C THR A 65 -2.05 11.32 -7.88
N LEU A 66 -1.95 10.86 -6.63
CA LEU A 66 -2.37 11.62 -5.45
C LEU A 66 -1.57 12.93 -5.29
N GLY A 67 -0.26 12.88 -5.52
CA GLY A 67 0.59 14.08 -5.50
C GLY A 67 0.20 15.09 -6.56
N MET A 68 -0.11 14.63 -7.77
CA MET A 68 -0.58 15.48 -8.87
C MET A 68 -1.95 16.11 -8.54
N LEU A 69 -2.90 15.32 -8.02
CA LEU A 69 -4.21 15.82 -7.60
C LEU A 69 -4.08 16.87 -6.49
N ASN A 70 -3.20 16.64 -5.51
CA ASN A 70 -2.95 17.62 -4.45
C ASN A 70 -2.39 18.94 -5.02
N GLY A 71 -1.43 18.87 -5.95
CA GLY A 71 -0.84 20.05 -6.59
C GLY A 71 -1.76 20.79 -7.58
N ILE A 72 -2.86 20.19 -8.04
CA ILE A 72 -3.90 20.87 -8.84
C ILE A 72 -4.94 21.55 -7.93
N ILE A 73 -5.19 20.98 -6.75
CA ILE A 73 -6.23 21.42 -5.82
C ILE A 73 -5.72 22.45 -4.80
N GLY A 74 -4.42 22.40 -4.46
CA GLY A 74 -3.72 23.41 -3.66
C GLY A 74 -3.04 24.47 -4.51
#